data_AF-A0A5B8XDJ6-F1
#
_entry.id   AF-A0A5B8XDJ6-F1
#
_cell.length_a   1.000
_cell.length_b   1.000
_cell.length_c   1.000
_cell.angle_alpha   90.00
_cell.angle_beta   90.00
_cell.angle_gamma   90.00
#
_symmetry.space_group_name_H-M   'P 1'
#
loop_
_entity.id
_entity.type
_entity.pdbx_description
1 polymer ?
#
loop_
_entity_poly.entity_id
_entity_poly.type
_entity_poly.pdbx_seq_one_letter_code
_entity_poly.pdbx_strand_id
1 'polypeptide(L)'
;MEFDYQKITAPNFVKKIDKTGKDLLDFVGWNFAHETGILIDDEKDIMPWYNYTVVKFLKSRLAKNMSVFEYGSGFSTIFYAKRVNSLISVEVLPDCISWVQNACSQLGISGNEIHLKTDDQFASSILEFDKLFDLIIVDSVKRNECVMQAVSKLSPSGIVILDNSERENYRKSFDFMKNSGFSELTLTGIKPLSTKLSSTTFFYKSGNCFGI
;
A
#
# COMPACT_ATOMS: atom_id res chain seq x y z
N MET A 1 8.82 39.40 -5.97
CA MET A 1 7.85 40.16 -5.15
C MET A 1 7.19 39.13 -4.25
N GLU A 2 7.49 39.15 -2.95
CA GLU A 2 7.00 38.16 -2.00
C GLU A 2 5.68 38.67 -1.41
N PHE A 3 4.63 37.85 -1.45
CA PHE A 3 3.34 38.22 -0.90
C PHE A 3 3.37 38.08 0.62
N ASP A 4 3.01 39.15 1.33
CA ASP A 4 2.86 39.15 2.78
C ASP A 4 1.46 38.62 3.15
N TYR A 5 1.35 37.29 3.29
CA TYR A 5 0.11 36.61 3.64
C TYR A 5 -0.39 36.92 5.05
N GLN A 6 0.44 37.51 5.94
CA GLN A 6 0.00 37.88 7.29
C GLN A 6 -1.01 39.04 7.29
N LYS A 7 -1.11 39.79 6.19
CA LYS A 7 -2.11 40.85 6.00
C LYS A 7 -3.50 40.34 5.64
N ILE A 8 -3.66 39.03 5.38
CA ILE A 8 -4.93 38.45 4.98
C ILE A 8 -5.65 37.90 6.22
N THR A 9 -6.85 38.40 6.50
CA THR A 9 -7.72 37.83 7.53
C THR A 9 -8.51 36.64 6.96
N ALA A 10 -8.30 35.44 7.51
CA ALA A 10 -9.08 34.28 7.13
C ALA A 10 -10.52 34.37 7.68
N PRO A 11 -11.56 34.06 6.88
CA PRO A 11 -12.93 34.07 7.37
C PRO A 11 -13.18 32.91 8.35
N ASN A 12 -14.05 33.13 9.32
CA ASN A 12 -14.30 32.18 10.43
C ASN A 12 -14.76 30.79 9.97
N PHE A 13 -15.36 30.65 8.78
CA PHE A 13 -15.81 29.36 8.25
C PHE A 13 -14.69 28.41 7.82
N VAL A 14 -13.44 28.91 7.73
CA VAL A 14 -12.26 28.10 7.35
C VAL A 14 -11.78 27.24 8.52
N LYS A 15 -11.95 27.69 9.76
CA LYS A 15 -11.62 26.90 10.96
C LYS A 15 -12.73 25.89 11.21
N LYS A 16 -12.52 24.65 10.75
CA LYS A 16 -13.46 23.54 10.97
C LYS A 16 -12.84 22.52 11.91
N ILE A 17 -13.24 22.61 13.18
CA ILE A 17 -13.21 21.48 14.11
C ILE A 17 -14.65 20.96 14.11
N ASP A 18 -14.84 19.65 14.10
CA ASP A 18 -16.20 19.13 14.12
C ASP A 18 -16.90 19.46 15.46
N LYS A 19 -18.22 19.25 15.55
CA LYS A 19 -19.00 19.55 16.76
C LYS A 19 -18.58 18.72 17.98
N THR A 20 -17.75 17.69 17.78
CA THR A 20 -17.25 16.79 18.81
C THR A 20 -15.85 17.16 19.30
N GLY A 21 -15.25 18.23 18.74
CA GLY A 21 -13.90 18.66 19.08
C GLY A 21 -12.80 17.89 18.34
N LYS A 22 -13.16 16.97 17.44
CA LYS A 22 -12.21 16.19 16.65
C LYS A 22 -11.79 16.93 15.38
N ASP A 23 -10.53 16.76 15.01
CA ASP A 23 -9.99 17.29 13.77
C ASP A 23 -9.72 16.18 12.73
N LEU A 24 -9.10 16.56 11.62
CA LEU A 24 -8.74 15.63 10.56
C LEU A 24 -7.75 14.56 11.04
N LEU A 25 -6.82 14.91 11.95
CA LEU A 25 -5.78 14.01 12.45
C LEU A 25 -6.39 12.92 13.33
N ASP A 26 -7.41 13.25 14.13
CA ASP A 26 -8.19 12.24 14.85
C ASP A 26 -8.95 11.33 13.89
N PHE A 27 -9.59 11.93 12.87
CA PHE A 27 -10.41 11.19 11.90
C PHE A 27 -9.58 10.19 11.07
N VAL A 28 -8.36 10.56 10.69
CA VAL A 28 -7.47 9.67 9.92
C VAL A 28 -6.59 8.79 10.81
N GLY A 29 -6.88 8.72 12.11
CA GLY A 29 -6.17 7.88 13.08
C GLY A 29 -4.72 8.29 13.36
N TRP A 30 -4.32 9.50 12.96
CA TRP A 30 -2.96 10.00 13.09
C TRP A 30 -2.50 10.08 14.54
N ASN A 31 -3.32 10.67 15.41
CA ASN A 31 -2.97 10.84 16.83
C ASN A 31 -2.82 9.49 17.53
N PHE A 32 -3.72 8.54 17.24
CA PHE A 32 -3.62 7.17 17.76
C PHE A 32 -2.35 6.45 17.28
N ALA A 33 -2.02 6.58 15.99
CA ALA A 33 -0.79 6.02 15.43
C ALA A 33 0.46 6.64 16.07
N HIS A 34 0.44 7.95 16.35
CA HIS A 34 1.55 8.64 16.99
C HIS A 34 1.79 8.16 18.42
N GLU A 35 0.73 7.87 19.17
CA GLU A 35 0.81 7.39 20.56
C GLU A 35 1.17 5.90 20.67
N THR A 36 0.66 5.07 19.77
CA THR A 36 0.71 3.61 19.90
C THR A 36 1.62 2.90 18.91
N GLY A 37 1.98 3.57 17.81
CA GLY A 37 2.64 2.95 16.66
C GLY A 37 1.72 2.08 15.80
N ILE A 38 0.43 1.96 16.14
CA ILE A 38 -0.54 1.13 15.40
C ILE A 38 -1.34 1.97 14.41
N LEU A 39 -1.41 1.50 13.17
CA LEU A 39 -2.12 2.19 12.09
C LEU A 39 -3.56 1.70 11.99
N ILE A 40 -4.51 2.52 12.46
CA ILE A 40 -5.94 2.29 12.29
C ILE A 40 -6.63 3.54 11.74
N ASP A 41 -7.79 3.36 11.12
CA ASP A 41 -8.70 4.46 10.78
C ASP A 41 -9.74 4.72 11.90
N ASP A 42 -10.66 5.64 11.64
CA ASP A 42 -11.78 6.00 12.52
C ASP A 42 -12.73 4.83 12.82
N GLU A 43 -12.83 3.86 11.91
CA GLU A 43 -13.58 2.62 12.09
C GLU A 43 -12.82 1.56 12.91
N LYS A 44 -11.62 1.91 13.39
CA LYS A 44 -10.68 1.01 14.10
C LYS A 44 -10.23 -0.17 13.24
N ASP A 45 -10.26 -0.03 11.92
CA ASP A 45 -9.75 -1.03 11.01
C ASP A 45 -8.25 -0.78 10.75
N ILE A 46 -7.45 -1.84 10.67
CA ILE A 46 -6.02 -1.72 10.40
C ILE A 46 -5.80 -1.15 9.00
N MET A 47 -4.89 -0.18 8.91
CA MET A 47 -4.50 0.48 7.68
C MET A 47 -3.09 0.08 7.25
N PRO A 48 -2.82 -0.13 5.94
CA PRO A 48 -1.47 -0.28 5.44
C PRO A 48 -0.75 1.07 5.59
N TRP A 49 0.59 1.05 5.60
CA TRP A 49 1.37 2.28 5.67
C TRP A 49 1.47 2.96 4.29
N TYR A 50 0.32 3.35 3.73
CA TYR A 50 0.19 4.11 2.50
C TYR A 50 -0.39 5.50 2.76
N ASN A 51 -0.40 6.35 1.73
CA ASN A 51 -1.17 7.58 1.84
C ASN A 51 -2.68 7.32 1.96
N TYR A 52 -3.40 8.20 2.65
CA TYR A 52 -4.81 8.01 2.97
C TYR A 52 -5.70 7.83 1.73
N THR A 53 -5.37 8.48 0.62
CA THR A 53 -6.09 8.33 -0.65
C THR A 53 -5.98 6.92 -1.21
N VAL A 54 -4.78 6.34 -1.18
CA VAL A 54 -4.51 4.97 -1.61
C VAL A 54 -5.26 3.97 -0.75
N VAL A 55 -5.27 4.16 0.57
CA VAL A 55 -6.01 3.28 1.50
C VAL A 55 -7.50 3.28 1.16
N LYS A 56 -8.09 4.47 1.00
CA LYS A 56 -9.50 4.60 0.62
C LYS A 56 -9.80 3.98 -0.74
N PHE A 57 -8.91 4.18 -1.72
CA PHE A 57 -9.05 3.58 -3.05
C PHE A 57 -9.01 2.05 -2.98
N LEU A 58 -8.02 1.47 -2.30
CA LEU A 58 -7.90 0.02 -2.12
C LEU A 58 -9.11 -0.60 -1.41
N LYS A 59 -9.60 0.03 -0.34
CA LYS A 59 -10.82 -0.43 0.36
C LYS A 59 -12.03 -0.58 -0.60
N SER A 60 -12.13 0.28 -1.62
CA SER A 60 -13.22 0.25 -2.58
C SER A 60 -13.06 -0.77 -3.72
N ARG A 61 -11.86 -1.34 -3.90
CA ARG A 61 -11.54 -2.21 -5.05
C ARG A 61 -11.17 -3.63 -4.67
N LEU A 62 -10.61 -3.86 -3.49
CA LEU A 62 -10.25 -5.20 -3.02
C LEU A 62 -11.49 -6.08 -2.85
N ALA A 63 -11.38 -7.34 -3.30
CA ALA A 63 -12.49 -8.27 -3.26
C ALA A 63 -12.06 -9.70 -2.89
N LYS A 64 -13.00 -10.46 -2.32
CA LYS A 64 -12.81 -11.83 -1.82
C LYS A 64 -12.57 -12.89 -2.88
N ASN A 65 -12.54 -12.53 -4.16
CA ASN A 65 -12.15 -13.40 -5.26
C ASN A 65 -10.69 -13.20 -5.71
N MET A 66 -9.97 -12.21 -5.16
CA MET A 66 -8.62 -11.87 -5.61
C MET A 66 -7.54 -12.75 -4.96
N SER A 67 -6.57 -13.19 -5.77
CA SER A 67 -5.29 -13.74 -5.32
C SER A 67 -4.22 -12.65 -5.29
N VAL A 68 -3.57 -12.46 -4.15
CA VAL A 68 -2.61 -11.36 -3.94
C VAL A 68 -1.23 -11.86 -3.58
N PHE A 69 -0.21 -11.22 -4.15
CA PHE A 69 1.19 -11.38 -3.77
C PHE A 69 1.75 -10.06 -3.23
N GLU A 70 2.51 -10.11 -2.14
CA GLU A 70 3.08 -8.95 -1.47
C GLU A 70 4.61 -9.11 -1.32
N TYR A 71 5.37 -8.21 -1.93
CA TYR A 71 6.78 -8.02 -1.61
C TYR A 71 6.93 -7.04 -0.45
N GLY A 72 7.31 -7.58 0.71
CA GLY A 72 7.24 -6.92 2.00
C GLY A 72 6.09 -7.47 2.83
N SER A 73 6.16 -7.23 4.13
CA SER A 73 5.06 -7.56 5.03
C SER A 73 4.90 -6.50 6.12
N GLY A 74 3.74 -6.48 6.77
CA GLY A 74 3.48 -5.54 7.86
C GLY A 74 1.98 -5.28 8.04
N PHE A 75 1.63 -4.04 8.38
CA PHE A 75 0.23 -3.63 8.50
C PHE A 75 -0.56 -3.89 7.20
N SER A 76 0.10 -3.78 6.05
CA SER A 76 -0.48 -4.09 4.74
C SER A 76 -0.87 -5.55 4.59
N THR A 77 -0.07 -6.48 5.13
CA THR A 77 -0.40 -7.91 5.13
C THR A 77 -1.73 -8.16 5.84
N ILE A 78 -1.92 -7.57 7.03
CA ILE A 78 -3.19 -7.65 7.78
C ILE A 78 -4.33 -7.02 6.98
N PHE A 79 -4.10 -5.84 6.40
CA PHE A 79 -5.09 -5.13 5.59
C PHE A 79 -5.58 -5.96 4.40
N TYR A 80 -4.67 -6.56 3.64
CA TYR A 80 -5.02 -7.39 2.49
C TYR A 80 -5.68 -8.70 2.90
N ALA A 81 -5.13 -9.42 3.91
CA ALA A 81 -5.65 -10.72 4.35
C ALA A 81 -7.13 -10.65 4.77
N LYS A 82 -7.55 -9.55 5.39
CA LYS A 82 -8.98 -9.34 5.74
C LYS A 82 -9.90 -9.21 4.52
N ARG A 83 -9.39 -8.84 3.35
CA ARG A 83 -10.19 -8.35 2.21
C ARG A 83 -10.14 -9.23 0.97
N VAL A 84 -9.14 -10.09 0.83
CA VAL A 84 -8.93 -10.91 -0.37
C VAL A 84 -9.14 -12.40 -0.11
N ASN A 85 -9.08 -13.22 -1.17
CA ASN A 85 -9.24 -14.69 -1.07
C ASN A 85 -8.00 -15.35 -0.47
N SER A 86 -6.82 -14.99 -1.01
CA SER A 86 -5.55 -15.57 -0.61
C SER A 86 -4.45 -14.52 -0.72
N LEU A 87 -3.55 -14.49 0.25
CA LEU A 87 -2.41 -13.59 0.28
C LEU A 87 -1.12 -14.37 0.52
N ILE A 88 -0.13 -14.16 -0.33
CA ILE A 88 1.23 -14.64 -0.11
C ILE A 88 2.12 -13.41 0.05
N SER A 89 2.81 -13.30 1.18
CA SER A 89 3.76 -12.21 1.46
C SER A 89 5.17 -12.78 1.58
N VAL A 90 6.16 -12.04 1.06
CA VAL A 90 7.58 -12.38 1.23
C VAL A 90 8.30 -11.25 1.98
N GLU A 91 9.21 -11.62 2.87
CA GLU A 91 9.87 -10.66 3.77
C GLU A 91 11.35 -11.04 3.96
N VAL A 92 12.21 -10.05 4.18
CA VAL A 92 13.64 -10.23 4.50
C VAL A 92 13.94 -10.08 6.00
N LEU A 93 13.06 -9.43 6.77
CA LEU A 93 13.21 -9.20 8.20
C LEU A 93 12.40 -10.21 9.05
N PRO A 94 13.05 -11.15 9.77
CA PRO A 94 12.36 -12.15 10.61
C PRO A 94 11.44 -11.56 11.69
N ASP A 95 11.82 -10.41 12.25
CA ASP A 95 11.03 -9.74 13.30
C ASP A 95 9.69 -9.23 12.74
N CYS A 96 9.67 -8.76 11.49
CA CYS A 96 8.44 -8.33 10.83
C CYS A 96 7.49 -9.53 10.65
N ILE A 97 8.02 -10.68 10.21
CA ILE A 97 7.25 -11.92 10.07
C ILE A 97 6.63 -12.33 11.40
N SER A 98 7.43 -12.35 12.47
CA SER A 98 6.99 -12.73 13.80
C SER A 98 5.87 -11.80 14.29
N TRP A 99 6.02 -10.50 14.05
CA TRP A 99 5.00 -9.51 14.40
C TRP A 99 3.70 -9.71 13.61
N VAL A 100 3.77 -9.87 12.28
CA VAL A 100 2.58 -10.10 11.43
C VAL A 100 1.84 -11.37 11.85
N GLN A 101 2.57 -12.47 12.07
CA GLN A 101 1.97 -13.75 12.47
C GLN A 101 1.24 -13.62 13.82
N ASN A 102 1.86 -12.97 14.80
CA ASN A 102 1.22 -12.72 16.09
C ASN A 102 -0.03 -11.84 15.93
N ALA A 103 0.06 -10.74 15.19
CA ALA A 103 -1.06 -9.84 14.95
C ALA A 103 -2.22 -10.56 14.23
N CYS A 104 -1.95 -11.35 13.18
CA CYS A 104 -2.97 -12.15 12.51
C CYS A 104 -3.62 -13.15 13.46
N SER A 105 -2.83 -13.85 14.29
CA SER A 105 -3.34 -14.78 15.28
C SER A 105 -4.27 -14.11 16.29
N GLN A 106 -3.89 -12.95 16.83
CA GLN A 106 -4.71 -12.20 17.80
C GLN A 106 -6.02 -11.68 17.17
N LEU A 107 -5.99 -11.34 15.88
CA LEU A 107 -7.14 -10.84 15.14
C LEU A 107 -8.00 -11.94 14.50
N GLY A 108 -7.64 -13.21 14.68
CA GLY A 108 -8.34 -14.34 14.05
C GLY A 108 -8.28 -14.34 12.53
N ILE A 109 -7.22 -13.76 11.95
CA ILE A 109 -6.99 -13.72 10.51
C ILE A 109 -6.29 -15.01 10.08
N SER A 110 -6.84 -15.67 9.08
CA SER A 110 -6.31 -16.89 8.48
C SER A 110 -6.29 -16.80 6.96
N GLY A 111 -5.61 -17.73 6.30
CA GLY A 111 -5.54 -17.79 4.82
C GLY A 111 -4.48 -16.87 4.19
N ASN A 112 -3.61 -16.26 5.01
CA ASN A 112 -2.39 -15.60 4.56
C ASN A 112 -1.16 -16.48 4.80
N GLU A 113 -0.24 -16.49 3.85
CA GLU A 113 1.07 -17.12 3.96
C GLU A 113 2.14 -16.03 4.01
N ILE A 114 3.17 -16.24 4.82
CA ILE A 114 4.32 -15.35 4.90
C ILE A 114 5.61 -16.16 4.87
N HIS A 115 6.51 -15.77 3.98
CA HIS A 115 7.73 -16.54 3.68
C HIS A 115 8.96 -15.66 3.88
N LEU A 116 9.89 -16.10 4.72
CA LEU A 116 11.20 -15.46 4.86
C LEU A 116 12.05 -15.75 3.62
N LYS A 117 12.67 -14.70 3.07
CA LYS A 117 13.58 -14.79 1.92
C LYS A 117 14.89 -14.10 2.22
N THR A 118 15.97 -14.61 1.64
CA THR A 118 17.23 -13.88 1.64
C THR A 118 17.16 -12.71 0.67
N ASP A 119 18.04 -11.72 0.86
CA ASP A 119 18.11 -10.55 -0.02
C ASP A 119 18.26 -10.98 -1.50
N ASP A 120 19.13 -11.94 -1.80
CA ASP A 120 19.38 -12.42 -3.18
C ASP A 120 18.19 -13.13 -3.83
N GLN A 121 17.38 -13.83 -3.04
CA GLN A 121 16.19 -14.54 -3.52
C GLN A 121 14.95 -13.66 -3.59
N PHE A 122 14.95 -12.51 -2.90
CA PHE A 122 13.76 -11.75 -2.62
C PHE A 122 12.96 -11.40 -3.88
N ALA A 123 13.60 -10.78 -4.89
CA ALA A 123 12.91 -10.35 -6.09
C ALA A 123 12.35 -11.51 -6.93
N SER A 124 13.08 -12.62 -7.03
CA SER A 124 12.68 -13.79 -7.82
C SER A 124 11.73 -14.73 -7.07
N SER A 125 11.50 -14.52 -5.77
CA SER A 125 10.67 -15.42 -4.94
C SER A 125 9.25 -15.64 -5.45
N ILE A 126 8.65 -14.67 -6.15
CA ILE A 126 7.32 -14.84 -6.78
C ILE A 126 7.30 -15.98 -7.82
N LEU A 127 8.46 -16.34 -8.38
CA LEU A 127 8.59 -17.39 -9.39
C LEU A 127 8.39 -18.79 -8.80
N GLU A 128 8.57 -18.95 -7.50
CA GLU A 128 8.42 -20.22 -6.79
C GLU A 128 6.97 -20.71 -6.75
N PHE A 129 6.01 -19.81 -6.96
CA PHE A 129 4.59 -20.11 -6.88
C PHE A 129 4.02 -20.44 -8.27
N ASP A 130 3.44 -21.62 -8.42
CA ASP A 130 2.76 -22.05 -9.65
C ASP A 130 1.33 -21.50 -9.73
N LYS A 131 1.20 -20.18 -9.69
CA LYS A 131 -0.07 -19.46 -9.88
C LYS A 131 0.16 -18.04 -10.39
N LEU A 132 -0.92 -17.45 -10.87
CA LEU A 132 -1.00 -16.04 -11.21
C LEU A 132 -1.72 -15.25 -10.12
N PHE A 133 -1.48 -13.95 -10.06
CA PHE A 133 -2.03 -13.04 -9.06
C PHE A 133 -2.80 -11.90 -9.70
N ASP A 134 -3.93 -11.55 -9.12
CA ASP A 134 -4.75 -10.41 -9.53
C ASP A 134 -4.17 -9.08 -9.04
N LEU A 135 -3.38 -9.14 -7.96
CA LEU A 135 -2.70 -7.98 -7.40
C LEU A 135 -1.31 -8.38 -6.92
N ILE A 136 -0.30 -7.64 -7.35
CA ILE A 136 1.08 -7.79 -6.87
C ILE A 136 1.51 -6.46 -6.27
N ILE A 137 1.90 -6.46 -5.00
CA ILE A 137 2.34 -5.27 -4.27
C ILE A 137 3.85 -5.28 -4.14
N VAL A 138 4.48 -4.15 -4.44
CA VAL A 138 5.91 -3.92 -4.27
C VAL A 138 6.12 -2.79 -3.26
N ASP A 139 6.40 -3.16 -2.01
CA ASP A 139 6.62 -2.21 -0.92
C ASP A 139 7.81 -2.56 0.01
N SER A 140 8.85 -3.18 -0.53
CA SER A 140 10.05 -3.53 0.26
C SER A 140 11.35 -3.13 -0.47
N VAL A 141 12.39 -3.97 -0.37
CA VAL A 141 13.68 -3.82 -1.03
C VAL A 141 13.60 -4.22 -2.51
N LYS A 142 14.64 -3.92 -3.28
CA LYS A 142 14.81 -4.34 -4.70
C LYS A 142 13.57 -4.10 -5.57
N ARG A 143 12.91 -2.94 -5.40
CA ARG A 143 11.60 -2.66 -6.00
C ARG A 143 11.60 -2.73 -7.53
N ASN A 144 12.68 -2.26 -8.18
CA ASN A 144 12.80 -2.34 -9.63
C ASN A 144 12.78 -3.80 -10.11
N GLU A 145 13.58 -4.64 -9.47
CA GLU A 145 13.69 -6.07 -9.75
C GLU A 145 12.37 -6.80 -9.45
N CYS A 146 11.72 -6.48 -8.33
CA CYS A 146 10.42 -7.05 -7.97
C CYS A 146 9.35 -6.69 -9.02
N VAL A 147 9.27 -5.44 -9.48
CA VAL A 147 8.34 -5.03 -10.55
C VAL A 147 8.62 -5.80 -11.85
N MET A 148 9.89 -5.99 -12.22
CA MET A 148 10.25 -6.75 -13.41
C MET A 148 9.80 -8.21 -13.34
N GLN A 149 9.93 -8.86 -12.18
CA GLN A 149 9.48 -10.25 -11.97
C GLN A 149 7.95 -10.35 -11.90
N ALA A 150 7.29 -9.36 -11.27
CA ALA A 150 5.85 -9.33 -11.06
C ALA A 150 5.05 -9.50 -12.36
N VAL A 151 5.48 -8.84 -13.45
CA VAL A 151 4.75 -8.87 -14.73
C VAL A 151 4.52 -10.29 -15.26
N SER A 152 5.47 -11.21 -15.03
CA SER A 152 5.37 -12.60 -15.48
C SER A 152 4.36 -13.45 -14.70
N LYS A 153 3.89 -12.97 -13.56
CA LYS A 153 3.00 -13.68 -12.63
C LYS A 153 1.65 -12.99 -12.44
N LEU A 154 1.33 -12.01 -13.28
CA LEU A 154 0.01 -11.37 -13.27
C LEU A 154 -1.04 -12.26 -13.93
N SER A 155 -2.25 -12.27 -13.37
CA SER A 155 -3.43 -12.76 -14.08
C SER A 155 -3.73 -11.84 -15.29
N PRO A 156 -4.57 -12.26 -16.26
CA PRO A 156 -4.93 -11.41 -17.39
C PRO A 156 -5.53 -10.05 -16.99
N SER A 157 -6.18 -9.98 -15.83
CA SER A 157 -6.74 -8.77 -15.23
C SER A 157 -5.86 -8.14 -14.14
N GLY A 158 -4.63 -8.63 -13.97
CA GLY A 158 -3.79 -8.30 -12.82
C GLY A 158 -3.23 -6.88 -12.83
N ILE A 159 -2.93 -6.37 -11.63
CA ILE A 159 -2.36 -5.04 -11.39
C ILE A 159 -1.09 -5.16 -10.55
N VAL A 160 -0.10 -4.30 -10.84
CA VAL A 160 1.08 -4.11 -9.98
C VAL A 160 0.95 -2.79 -9.22
N ILE A 161 1.17 -2.81 -7.91
CA ILE A 161 1.29 -1.62 -7.08
C ILE A 161 2.75 -1.40 -6.73
N LEU A 162 3.24 -0.18 -6.94
CA LEU A 162 4.54 0.28 -6.46
C LEU A 162 4.34 1.41 -5.46
N ASP A 163 4.66 1.16 -4.19
CA ASP A 163 4.64 2.21 -3.17
C ASP A 163 5.93 3.06 -3.18
N ASN A 164 5.88 4.24 -2.55
CA ASN A 164 6.96 5.23 -2.54
C ASN A 164 7.53 5.50 -3.95
N SER A 165 6.62 5.50 -4.93
CA SER A 165 6.89 5.62 -6.35
C SER A 165 7.42 7.00 -6.76
N GLU A 166 7.37 7.98 -5.86
CA GLU A 166 7.97 9.30 -6.06
C GLU A 166 9.50 9.28 -6.10
N ARG A 167 10.13 8.18 -5.65
CA ARG A 167 11.59 8.07 -5.63
C ARG A 167 12.14 7.91 -7.05
N GLU A 168 13.07 8.80 -7.42
CA GLU A 168 13.63 8.90 -8.77
C GLU A 168 14.27 7.59 -9.27
N ASN A 169 14.88 6.82 -8.38
CA ASN A 169 15.52 5.54 -8.72
C ASN A 169 14.54 4.48 -9.23
N TYR A 170 13.23 4.68 -9.08
CA TYR A 170 12.20 3.77 -9.59
C TYR A 170 11.73 4.12 -11.00
N ARG A 171 12.25 5.19 -11.64
CA ARG A 171 11.93 5.51 -13.04
C ARG A 171 12.12 4.34 -14.01
N LYS A 172 13.09 3.46 -13.72
CA LYS A 172 13.32 2.22 -14.46
C LYS A 172 12.08 1.30 -14.48
N SER A 173 11.38 1.15 -13.35
CA SER A 173 10.11 0.42 -13.30
C SER A 173 9.06 1.06 -14.19
N PHE A 174 8.91 2.37 -14.17
CA PHE A 174 7.93 3.07 -15.02
C PHE A 174 8.19 2.85 -16.51
N ASP A 175 9.45 2.99 -16.93
CA ASP A 175 9.83 2.80 -18.33
C ASP A 175 9.63 1.33 -18.76
N PHE A 176 9.98 0.37 -17.90
CA PHE A 176 9.72 -1.05 -18.13
C PHE A 176 8.22 -1.37 -18.24
N MET A 177 7.39 -0.85 -17.33
CA MET A 177 5.95 -1.09 -17.34
C MET A 177 5.29 -0.48 -18.58
N LYS A 178 5.68 0.74 -18.96
CA LYS A 178 5.23 1.39 -20.19
C LYS A 178 5.60 0.56 -21.43
N ASN A 179 6.85 0.11 -21.53
CA ASN A 179 7.30 -0.74 -22.65
C ASN A 179 6.61 -2.11 -22.66
N SER A 180 6.12 -2.57 -21.51
CA SER A 180 5.33 -3.80 -21.34
C SER A 180 3.82 -3.59 -21.59
N GLY A 181 3.42 -2.39 -22.04
CA GLY A 181 2.06 -2.04 -22.43
C GLY A 181 1.11 -1.74 -21.26
N PHE A 182 1.64 -1.37 -20.09
CA PHE A 182 0.83 -0.94 -18.96
C PHE A 182 0.59 0.58 -18.98
N SER A 183 -0.59 0.97 -18.53
CA SER A 183 -0.91 2.34 -18.11
C SER A 183 -0.58 2.52 -16.63
N GLU A 184 -0.44 3.77 -16.18
CA GLU A 184 -0.15 4.12 -14.80
C GLU A 184 -1.23 5.05 -14.21
N LEU A 185 -1.55 4.84 -12.93
CA LEU A 185 -2.34 5.75 -12.11
C LEU A 185 -1.55 6.01 -10.83
N THR A 186 -1.13 7.26 -10.61
CA THR A 186 -0.37 7.64 -9.41
C THR A 186 -1.26 8.42 -8.46
N LEU A 187 -1.35 7.95 -7.22
CA LEU A 187 -2.07 8.63 -6.14
C LEU A 187 -1.07 9.15 -5.12
N THR A 188 -1.01 10.48 -4.98
CA THR A 188 -0.12 11.17 -4.04
C THR A 188 -0.92 11.74 -2.88
N GLY A 189 -0.40 11.61 -1.66
CA GLY A 189 -1.07 12.17 -0.49
C GLY A 189 -0.24 12.07 0.79
N ILE A 190 -0.88 12.44 1.90
CA ILE A 190 -0.31 12.30 3.24
C ILE A 190 -0.41 10.83 3.66
N LYS A 191 0.69 10.30 4.17
CA LYS A 191 0.83 8.95 4.76
C LYS A 191 0.94 9.08 6.28
N PRO A 192 0.33 8.16 7.07
CA PRO A 192 0.42 8.21 8.53
C PRO A 192 1.87 8.40 9.00
N LEU A 193 2.09 9.28 9.97
CA LEU A 193 3.41 9.53 10.57
C LEU A 193 4.50 10.03 9.58
N SER A 194 4.13 10.39 8.35
CA SER A 194 5.07 10.92 7.35
C SER A 194 5.17 12.44 7.39
N THR A 195 6.39 12.96 7.30
CA THR A 195 6.65 14.42 7.18
C THR A 195 6.62 14.92 5.73
N LYS A 196 6.43 14.02 4.75
CA LYS A 196 6.40 14.32 3.33
C LYS A 196 5.22 13.62 2.65
N LEU A 197 4.79 14.17 1.52
CA LEU A 197 3.88 13.47 0.62
C LEU A 197 4.54 12.21 0.07
N SER A 198 3.78 11.13 -0.04
CA SER A 198 4.21 9.90 -0.69
C SER A 198 3.27 9.56 -1.84
N SER A 199 3.80 8.88 -2.85
CA SER A 199 3.07 8.46 -4.03
C SER A 199 3.04 6.95 -4.14
N THR A 200 1.89 6.40 -4.48
CA THR A 200 1.74 4.99 -4.84
C THR A 200 1.22 4.92 -6.27
N THR A 201 1.89 4.14 -7.11
CA THR A 201 1.51 3.98 -8.52
C THR A 201 0.93 2.60 -8.76
N PHE A 202 -0.20 2.57 -9.46
CA PHE A 202 -0.87 1.37 -9.94
C PHE A 202 -0.57 1.23 -11.42
N PHE A 203 0.03 0.10 -11.82
CA PHE A 203 0.26 -0.24 -13.21
C PHE A 203 -0.76 -1.30 -13.66
N TYR A 204 -1.51 -0.99 -14.72
CA TYR A 204 -2.64 -1.81 -15.16
C TYR A 204 -2.78 -1.86 -16.68
N LYS A 205 -3.58 -2.82 -17.15
CA LYS A 205 -4.10 -2.89 -18.53
C LYS A 205 -5.63 -2.73 -18.51
N SER A 206 -6.24 -2.43 -19.65
CA SER A 206 -7.70 -2.34 -19.76
C SER A 206 -8.37 -3.68 -19.38
N GLY A 207 -9.54 -3.63 -18.73
CA GLY A 207 -10.24 -4.84 -18.25
C GLY A 207 -9.62 -5.46 -16.99
N ASN A 208 -8.92 -4.66 -16.18
CA ASN A 208 -8.28 -5.13 -14.94
C ASN A 208 -9.28 -5.39 -13.81
N CYS A 209 -8.79 -6.08 -12.77
CA CYS A 209 -9.52 -6.50 -11.59
C CYS A 209 -10.03 -5.35 -10.72
N PHE A 210 -9.49 -4.14 -10.88
CA PHE A 210 -9.99 -2.95 -10.21
C PHE A 210 -11.02 -2.20 -11.05
N GLY A 211 -11.18 -2.46 -12.35
CA GLY A 211 -12.13 -1.73 -13.20
C GLY A 211 -11.78 -0.25 -13.35
N ILE A 212 -10.48 0.04 -13.48
CA ILE A 212 -9.95 1.35 -13.90
C ILE A 212 -9.47 1.34 -15.35
#